data_AF-A0A3S3RLA2-F1
#
_entry.id   AF-A0A3S3RLA2-F1
#
_cell.length_a   1.000
_cell.length_b   1.000
_cell.length_c   1.000
_cell.angle_alpha   90.00
_cell.angle_beta   90.00
_cell.angle_gamma   90.00
#
_symmetry.space_group_name_H-M   'P 1'
#
loop_
_entity.id
_entity.type
_entity.pdbx_description
1 polymer ?
#
loop_
_entity_poly.entity_id
_entity_poly.type
_entity_poly.pdbx_seq_one_letter_code
_entity_poly.pdbx_strand_id
1 'polypeptide(L)'
;VQGFADQVKNAGKASPEGEGNWAKSSLEDLVQYNDGFRSNLIGTPEQIAERILKLKDAGADLILLGFLHFQEEVEFFGKRVIPLVREREAARDRELVAAE
;
A
#
# COMPACT_ATOMS: atom_id res chain seq x y z
N VAL A 1 0.43 12.01 -15.20
CA VAL A 1 1.16 12.26 -13.93
C VAL A 1 1.93 13.58 -13.98
N GLN A 2 2.77 13.83 -15.00
CA GLN A 2 3.58 15.05 -15.08
C GLN A 2 2.80 16.36 -14.91
N GLY A 3 1.67 16.52 -15.61
CA GLY A 3 0.85 17.73 -15.48
C GLY A 3 0.30 17.95 -14.06
N PHE A 4 0.00 16.87 -13.32
CA PHE A 4 -0.41 16.97 -11.92
C PHE A 4 0.77 17.38 -11.02
N ALA A 5 1.96 16.83 -11.25
CA ALA A 5 3.17 17.23 -10.54
C ALA A 5 3.48 18.73 -10.72
N ASP A 6 3.24 19.27 -11.91
CA ASP A 6 3.40 20.71 -12.16
C ASP A 6 2.36 21.54 -11.40
N GLN A 7 1.09 21.06 -11.33
CA GLN A 7 0.04 21.73 -10.57
C GLN A 7 0.28 21.68 -9.05
N VAL A 8 0.78 20.56 -8.52
CA VAL A 8 1.16 20.43 -7.10
C VAL A 8 2.21 21.47 -6.72
N LYS A 9 3.23 21.68 -7.56
CA LYS A 9 4.27 22.70 -7.35
C LYS A 9 3.70 24.11 -7.43
N ASN A 10 2.82 24.39 -8.39
CA ASN A 10 2.18 25.70 -8.52
C ASN A 10 1.30 26.01 -7.31
N ALA A 11 0.51 25.03 -6.85
CA ALA A 11 -0.36 25.16 -5.68
C ALA A 11 0.45 25.41 -4.39
N GLY A 12 1.55 24.68 -4.19
CA GLY A 12 2.44 24.91 -3.05
C GLY A 12 3.06 26.32 -3.06
N LYS A 13 3.52 26.81 -4.21
CA LYS A 13 4.04 28.18 -4.34
C LYS A 13 2.99 29.27 -4.10
N ALA A 14 1.71 28.95 -4.26
CA ALA A 14 0.61 29.88 -4.08
C ALA A 14 0.08 29.92 -2.64
N SER A 15 0.51 29.00 -1.75
CA SER A 15 0.13 29.05 -0.34
C SER A 15 0.89 30.18 0.40
N PRO A 16 0.32 30.74 1.48
CA PRO A 16 1.01 31.73 2.31
C PRO A 16 2.37 31.26 2.83
N GLU A 17 2.50 29.96 3.08
CA GLU A 17 3.72 29.30 3.58
C GLU A 17 4.72 28.96 2.47
N GLY A 18 4.30 29.01 1.19
CA GLY A 18 5.10 28.57 0.05
C GLY A 18 5.32 27.06 -0.04
N GLU A 19 4.64 26.29 0.81
CA GLU A 19 4.68 24.82 0.87
C GLU A 19 3.27 24.24 0.64
N GLY A 20 3.16 23.17 -0.14
CA GLY A 20 1.89 22.48 -0.44
C GLY A 20 1.80 21.10 0.20
N ASN A 21 0.60 20.53 0.26
CA ASN A 21 0.31 19.24 0.92
C ASN A 21 1.19 18.06 0.44
N TRP A 22 1.75 18.13 -0.77
CA TRP A 22 2.59 17.10 -1.37
C TRP A 22 4.04 17.57 -1.60
N ALA A 23 4.52 18.57 -0.84
CA ALA A 23 5.86 19.14 -1.02
C ALA A 23 7.02 18.13 -0.86
N LYS A 24 6.76 17.01 -0.15
CA LYS A 24 7.74 15.94 0.12
C LYS A 24 7.48 14.66 -0.69
N SER A 25 6.45 14.64 -1.52
CA SER A 25 6.05 13.47 -2.31
C SER A 25 6.98 13.30 -3.52
N SER A 26 7.37 12.05 -3.80
CA SER A 26 8.03 11.65 -5.05
C SER A 26 7.04 11.66 -6.23
N LEU A 27 7.51 11.45 -7.47
CA LEU A 27 6.59 11.43 -8.62
C LEU A 27 5.61 10.25 -8.54
N GLU A 28 6.08 9.14 -7.97
CA GLU A 28 5.34 7.91 -7.73
C GLU A 28 4.22 8.12 -6.71
N ASP A 29 4.46 8.95 -5.68
CA ASP A 29 3.48 9.31 -4.64
C ASP A 29 2.35 10.20 -5.18
N LEU A 30 2.54 10.81 -6.36
CA LEU A 30 1.55 11.65 -7.03
C LEU A 30 0.62 10.84 -7.96
N VAL A 31 0.77 9.51 -7.99
CA VAL A 31 -0.11 8.60 -8.73
C VAL A 31 -1.29 8.23 -7.82
N GLN A 32 -2.45 8.83 -8.11
CA GLN A 32 -3.64 8.97 -7.27
C GLN A 32 -3.54 10.12 -6.26
N TYR A 33 -4.67 10.78 -6.02
CA TYR A 33 -4.80 12.06 -5.31
C TYR A 33 -4.46 12.05 -3.81
N ASN A 34 -3.74 11.04 -3.32
CA ASN A 34 -3.26 10.99 -1.95
C ASN A 34 -1.85 10.43 -1.98
N ASP A 35 -0.97 10.97 -1.14
CA ASP A 35 0.32 10.43 -0.69
C ASP A 35 0.17 9.04 0.02
N GLY A 36 -0.83 8.25 -0.39
CA GLY A 36 -1.65 7.36 0.43
C GLY A 36 -1.34 5.88 0.26
N PHE A 37 -0.38 5.50 -0.58
CA PHE A 37 0.08 4.12 -0.70
C PHE A 37 1.33 3.84 0.12
N ARG A 38 1.44 4.42 1.32
CA ARG A 38 2.58 4.13 2.23
C ARG A 38 2.68 2.67 2.64
N SER A 39 1.55 1.96 2.70
CA SER A 39 1.52 0.51 2.88
C SER A 39 2.07 -0.26 1.68
N ASN A 40 2.19 0.41 0.53
CA ASN A 40 2.71 -0.09 -0.73
C ASN A 40 2.12 -1.43 -1.13
N LEU A 41 0.80 -1.63 -0.99
CA LEU A 41 0.13 -2.87 -1.39
C LEU A 41 -0.13 -2.93 -2.92
N ILE A 42 0.91 -2.70 -3.72
CA ILE A 42 0.86 -2.56 -5.19
C ILE A 42 1.71 -3.62 -5.87
N GLY A 43 1.12 -4.54 -6.63
CA GLY A 43 1.90 -5.53 -7.38
C GLY A 43 1.12 -6.81 -7.62
N THR A 44 1.84 -7.92 -7.82
CA THR A 44 1.23 -9.24 -7.94
C THR A 44 0.66 -9.71 -6.60
N PRO A 45 -0.29 -10.68 -6.59
CA PRO A 45 -0.82 -11.23 -5.33
C PRO A 45 0.26 -11.73 -4.36
N GLU A 46 1.35 -12.31 -4.87
CA GLU A 46 2.48 -12.80 -4.09
C GLU A 46 3.26 -11.64 -3.45
N GLN A 47 3.50 -10.57 -4.21
CA GLN A 47 4.16 -9.37 -3.69
C GLN A 47 3.31 -8.68 -2.62
N ILE A 48 1.99 -8.61 -2.82
CA ILE A 48 1.07 -8.03 -1.86
C ILE A 48 1.04 -8.88 -0.59
N ALA A 49 0.94 -10.21 -0.69
CA ALA A 49 0.94 -11.11 0.47
C ALA A 49 2.22 -10.98 1.30
N GLU A 50 3.38 -10.88 0.64
CA GLU A 50 4.67 -10.64 1.30
C GLU A 50 4.70 -9.30 2.05
N ARG A 51 4.15 -8.24 1.46
CA ARG A 51 4.11 -6.92 2.10
C ARG A 51 3.14 -6.88 3.28
N ILE A 52 2.02 -7.61 3.21
CA ILE A 52 1.09 -7.77 4.34
C ILE A 52 1.83 -8.38 5.54
N LEU A 53 2.66 -9.42 5.32
CA LEU A 53 3.46 -10.00 6.40
C LEU A 53 4.47 -9.01 6.98
N LYS A 54 5.14 -8.22 6.14
CA LYS A 54 6.06 -7.17 6.61
C LYS A 54 5.37 -6.11 7.46
N LEU A 55 4.15 -5.72 7.09
CA LEU A 55 3.34 -4.79 7.89
C LEU A 55 2.96 -5.43 9.24
N LYS A 56 2.59 -6.71 9.25
CA LYS A 56 2.33 -7.46 10.49
C LYS A 56 3.56 -7.54 11.38
N ASP A 57 4.73 -7.82 10.81
CA ASP A 57 6.02 -7.84 11.55
C ASP A 57 6.37 -6.46 12.13
N ALA A 58 5.93 -5.38 11.48
CA ALA A 58 6.04 -4.01 11.98
C ALA A 58 4.98 -3.65 13.05
N GLY A 59 4.11 -4.59 13.44
CA GLY A 59 3.09 -4.42 14.48
C GLY A 59 1.70 -4.00 13.98
N ALA A 60 1.42 -4.10 12.67
CA ALA A 60 0.10 -3.81 12.14
C ALA A 60 -0.82 -5.04 12.18
N ASP A 61 -1.79 -5.06 13.10
CA ASP A 61 -2.76 -6.17 13.24
C ASP A 61 -4.00 -6.03 12.34
N LEU A 62 -4.25 -4.83 11.80
CA LEU A 62 -5.40 -4.52 10.96
C LEU A 62 -4.99 -3.69 9.74
N ILE A 63 -5.47 -4.10 8.57
CA ILE A 63 -5.34 -3.33 7.32
C ILE A 63 -6.75 -3.01 6.81
N LEU A 64 -7.08 -1.72 6.75
CA LEU A 64 -8.31 -1.23 6.11
C LEU A 64 -8.05 -1.00 4.63
N LEU A 65 -8.82 -1.66 3.76
CA LEU A 65 -8.65 -1.63 2.31
C LEU A 65 -9.81 -0.88 1.63
N GLY A 66 -9.47 -0.07 0.63
CA GLY A 66 -10.42 0.58 -0.28
C GLY A 66 -10.14 0.15 -1.70
N PHE A 67 -11.20 -0.13 -2.45
CA PHE A 67 -11.15 -0.60 -3.84
C PHE A 67 -11.94 0.36 -4.73
N LEU A 68 -11.42 0.66 -5.92
CA LEU A 68 -12.09 1.57 -6.85
C LEU A 68 -13.23 0.84 -7.57
N HIS A 69 -12.96 -0.38 -8.03
CA HIS A 69 -13.94 -1.27 -8.64
C HIS A 69 -14.26 -2.39 -7.63
N PHE A 70 -14.98 -2.01 -6.57
CA PHE A 70 -15.09 -2.86 -5.38
C PHE A 70 -15.63 -4.27 -5.65
N GLN A 71 -16.54 -4.44 -6.62
CA GLN A 71 -17.20 -5.73 -6.84
C GLN A 71 -16.20 -6.78 -7.32
N GLU A 72 -15.40 -6.45 -8.34
CA GLU A 72 -14.42 -7.35 -8.93
C GLU A 72 -13.13 -7.42 -8.10
N GLU A 73 -12.68 -6.27 -7.59
CA GLU A 73 -11.39 -6.17 -6.89
C GLU A 73 -11.45 -6.84 -5.51
N VAL A 74 -12.58 -6.75 -4.78
CA VAL A 74 -12.74 -7.46 -3.49
C VAL A 74 -12.77 -8.96 -3.71
N GLU A 75 -13.49 -9.44 -4.73
CA GLU A 75 -13.53 -10.87 -5.06
C GLU A 75 -12.15 -11.39 -5.45
N PHE A 76 -11.45 -10.67 -6.33
CA PHE A 76 -10.08 -11.00 -6.74
C PHE A 76 -9.14 -11.04 -5.54
N PHE A 77 -9.15 -10.01 -4.70
CA PHE A 77 -8.30 -9.94 -3.51
C PHE A 77 -8.56 -11.11 -2.56
N GLY A 78 -9.84 -11.39 -2.29
CA GLY A 78 -10.26 -12.50 -1.44
C GLY A 78 -9.84 -13.86 -1.98
N LYS A 79 -9.90 -14.07 -3.29
CA LYS A 79 -9.53 -15.34 -3.93
C LYS A 79 -8.03 -15.51 -4.17
N ARG A 80 -7.29 -14.42 -4.37
CA ARG A 80 -5.90 -14.48 -4.86
C ARG A 80 -4.86 -14.05 -3.84
N VAL A 81 -5.20 -13.16 -2.90
CA VAL A 81 -4.23 -12.62 -1.93
C VAL A 81 -4.40 -13.26 -0.56
N ILE A 82 -5.62 -13.33 -0.03
CA ILE A 82 -5.87 -13.86 1.33
C ILE A 82 -5.30 -15.28 1.51
N PRO A 83 -5.52 -16.24 0.59
CA PRO A 83 -4.98 -17.59 0.76
C PRO A 83 -3.45 -17.61 0.85
N LEU A 84 -2.76 -16.81 0.04
CA LEU A 84 -1.30 -16.70 0.04
C LEU A 84 -0.76 -16.15 1.37
N VAL A 85 -1.46 -15.18 1.96
CA VAL A 85 -1.11 -14.66 3.30
C VAL A 85 -1.20 -15.79 4.32
N ARG A 86 -2.33 -16.53 4.34
CA ARG A 86 -2.55 -17.62 5.31
C ARG A 86 -1.56 -18.77 5.15
N GLU A 87 -1.23 -19.14 3.91
CA GLU A 87 -0.25 -20.18 3.62
C GLU A 87 1.14 -19.80 4.19
N ARG A 88 1.56 -18.56 3.98
CA ARG A 88 2.85 -18.06 4.46
C ARG A 88 2.89 -17.90 5.98
N GLU A 89 1.81 -17.44 6.61
CA GLU A 89 1.68 -17.43 8.07
C GLU A 89 1.87 -18.85 8.63
N ALA A 90 1.14 -19.83 8.09
CA ALA A 90 1.25 -21.22 8.54
C ALA A 90 2.65 -21.82 8.29
N ALA A 91 3.34 -21.41 7.22
CA ALA A 91 4.72 -21.82 6.96
C ALA A 91 5.68 -21.26 8.02
N ARG A 92 5.57 -19.97 8.34
CA ARG A 92 6.37 -19.31 9.40
C ARG A 92 6.14 -19.95 10.77
N ASP A 93 4.90 -20.24 11.11
CA ASP A 93 4.57 -20.87 12.39
C ASP A 93 5.20 -22.27 12.50
N ARG A 94 5.20 -23.06 11.41
CA ARG A 94 5.88 -24.36 11.38
C ARG A 94 7.40 -24.23 11.51
N GLU A 95 8.00 -23.23 10.87
CA GLU A 95 9.44 -22.96 10.98
C GLU A 95 9.85 -22.57 12.39
N LEU A 96 9.04 -21.74 13.07
CA LEU A 96 9.27 -21.37 14.47
C LEU A 96 9.20 -22.59 15.39
N VAL A 97 8.15 -23.41 15.26
CA VAL A 97 7.99 -24.65 16.05
C VAL A 97 9.13 -25.64 15.80
N ALA A 98 9.67 -25.71 14.57
CA ALA A 98 10.79 -26.59 14.25
C ALA A 98 12.14 -26.07 14.75
N ALA A 99 12.24 -24.77 15.06
CA ALA A 99 13.45 -24.13 15.57
C ALA A 99 13.54 -24.12 17.12
N GLU A 100 12.42 -24.42 17.80
CA GLU A 100 12.32 -24.65 19.25
C GLU A 100 12.69 -26.08 19.65
#